data_AF-A0A535LB30-F1
#
_entry.id   AF-A0A535LB30-F1
#
_cell.length_a   1.000
_cell.length_b   1.000
_cell.length_c   1.000
_cell.angle_alpha   90.00
_cell.angle_beta   90.00
_cell.angle_gamma   90.00
#
_symmetry.space_group_name_H-M   'P 1'
#
loop_
_entity.id
_entity.type
_entity.pdbx_description
1 polymer ?
#
loop_
_entity_poly.entity_id
_entity_poly.type
_entity_poly.pdbx_seq_one_letter_code
_entity_poly.pdbx_strand_id
1 'polypeptide(L)'
;MTAAALIQVDEVEDAESRRRELMAESDHLLDAVELLRLADESTVPPSLQGAIDALQRRLGRTNPPVAPSTLHAAHDLVFAVQQRLMAANPNHPRPNRHHGRPGGQPVMARVHNGKLWKLLTLPPPNSVADDDWLELVESTVERAWDRWCYAQQHAVRAARARVRPEVALAVARIAWSNYWELQQESLAIRYRLGARALSTRAGGPAVPRR
;
A
#
# COMPACT_ATOMS: atom_id res chain seq x y z
N MET A 1 35.03 -24.81 9.09
CA MET A 1 34.01 -23.79 9.44
C MET A 1 33.16 -23.35 8.23
N THR A 2 32.97 -24.18 7.20
CA THR A 2 32.41 -23.73 5.90
C THR A 2 31.08 -24.40 5.49
N ALA A 3 30.67 -25.51 6.10
CA ALA A 3 29.44 -26.21 5.72
C ALA A 3 28.16 -25.58 6.31
N ALA A 4 28.21 -25.03 7.53
CA ALA A 4 27.04 -24.48 8.21
C ALA A 4 26.54 -23.15 7.60
N ALA A 5 27.45 -22.35 7.03
CA ALA A 5 27.10 -21.07 6.42
C ALA A 5 26.41 -21.23 5.04
N LEU A 6 26.76 -22.28 4.27
CA LEU A 6 26.12 -22.58 2.99
C LEU A 6 24.68 -23.09 3.16
N ILE A 7 24.44 -23.95 4.17
CA ILE A 7 23.09 -24.48 4.46
C ILE A 7 22.13 -23.36 4.94
N GLN A 8 22.63 -22.42 5.75
CA GLN A 8 21.82 -21.28 6.20
C GLN A 8 21.45 -20.29 5.08
N VAL A 9 22.25 -20.19 4.03
CA VAL A 9 21.95 -19.30 2.89
C VAL A 9 20.89 -19.95 1.99
N ASP A 10 21.01 -21.25 1.68
CA ASP A 10 20.00 -22.00 0.91
C ASP A 10 18.62 -21.98 1.59
N GLU A 11 18.56 -22.21 2.91
CA GLU A 11 17.28 -22.19 3.65
C GLU A 11 16.61 -20.81 3.66
N VAL A 12 17.38 -19.73 3.61
CA VAL A 12 16.87 -18.35 3.58
C VAL A 12 16.42 -17.96 2.17
N GLU A 13 17.16 -18.37 1.13
CA GLU A 13 16.76 -18.16 -0.27
C GLU A 13 15.50 -18.96 -0.64
N ASP A 14 15.38 -20.20 -0.17
CA ASP A 14 14.18 -21.02 -0.33
C ASP A 14 12.97 -20.42 0.42
N ALA A 15 13.18 -19.91 1.64
CA ALA A 15 12.14 -19.25 2.41
C ALA A 15 11.66 -17.93 1.77
N GLU A 16 12.58 -17.14 1.21
CA GLU A 16 12.26 -15.89 0.51
C GLU A 16 11.55 -16.16 -0.83
N SER A 17 11.99 -17.16 -1.59
CA SER A 17 11.34 -17.57 -2.84
C SER A 17 9.91 -18.03 -2.56
N ARG A 18 9.73 -18.90 -1.56
CA ARG A 18 8.40 -19.33 -1.10
C ARG A 18 7.54 -18.16 -0.62
N ARG A 19 8.11 -17.17 0.06
CA ARG A 19 7.39 -15.96 0.50
C ARG A 19 6.89 -15.14 -0.69
N ARG A 20 7.71 -14.95 -1.72
CA ARG A 20 7.34 -14.23 -2.95
C ARG A 20 6.23 -14.93 -3.72
N GLU A 21 6.32 -16.25 -3.85
CA GLU A 21 5.26 -17.05 -4.48
C GLU A 21 3.93 -16.89 -3.75
N LEU A 22 3.93 -17.03 -2.43
CA LEU A 22 2.72 -16.85 -1.62
C LEU A 22 2.19 -15.41 -1.66
N MET A 23 3.07 -14.42 -1.83
CA MET A 23 2.68 -13.02 -2.02
C MET A 23 1.95 -12.84 -3.35
N ALA A 24 2.54 -13.31 -4.45
CA ALA A 24 1.93 -13.24 -5.78
C ALA A 24 0.58 -13.97 -5.85
N GLU A 25 0.49 -15.14 -5.21
CA GLU A 25 -0.76 -15.88 -5.09
C GLU A 25 -1.82 -15.12 -4.27
N SER A 26 -1.40 -14.45 -3.18
CA SER A 26 -2.31 -13.62 -2.39
C SER A 26 -2.79 -12.38 -3.17
N ASP A 27 -1.95 -11.78 -4.00
CA ASP A 27 -2.32 -10.65 -4.86
C ASP A 27 -3.38 -11.08 -5.88
N HIS A 28 -3.17 -12.23 -6.54
CA HIS A 28 -4.16 -12.78 -7.47
C HIS A 28 -5.52 -13.10 -6.81
N LEU A 29 -5.52 -13.59 -5.57
CA LEU A 29 -6.76 -13.83 -4.83
C LEU A 29 -7.45 -12.52 -4.44
N LEU A 30 -6.68 -11.48 -4.10
CA LEU A 30 -7.23 -10.17 -3.80
C LEU A 30 -7.89 -9.56 -5.03
N ASP A 31 -7.23 -9.65 -6.20
CA ASP A 31 -7.79 -9.21 -7.48
C ASP A 31 -9.10 -9.94 -7.81
N ALA A 32 -9.15 -11.25 -7.61
CA ALA A 32 -10.36 -12.05 -7.84
C ALA A 32 -11.52 -11.66 -6.90
N VAL A 33 -11.23 -11.38 -5.63
CA VAL A 33 -12.22 -10.86 -4.68
C VAL A 33 -12.72 -9.48 -5.10
N GLU A 34 -11.82 -8.59 -5.54
CA GLU A 34 -12.18 -7.24 -5.97
C GLU A 34 -12.98 -7.24 -7.28
N LEU A 35 -12.67 -8.10 -8.24
CA LEU A 35 -13.48 -8.29 -9.45
C LEU A 35 -14.94 -8.64 -9.11
N LEU A 36 -15.15 -9.56 -8.17
CA LEU A 36 -16.49 -9.93 -7.71
C LEU A 36 -17.18 -8.79 -6.96
N ARG A 37 -16.42 -8.03 -6.13
CA ARG A 37 -16.97 -6.85 -5.46
C ARG A 37 -17.37 -5.77 -6.46
N LEU A 38 -16.61 -5.57 -7.54
CA LEU A 38 -16.92 -4.63 -8.62
C LEU A 38 -18.18 -5.05 -9.38
N ALA A 39 -18.40 -6.36 -9.54
CA ALA A 39 -19.64 -6.93 -10.10
C ALA A 39 -20.86 -6.88 -9.15
N ASP A 40 -20.71 -6.27 -7.96
CA ASP A 40 -21.73 -6.15 -6.91
C ASP A 40 -22.20 -7.50 -6.33
N GLU A 41 -21.38 -8.53 -6.47
CA GLU A 41 -21.57 -9.79 -5.76
C GLU A 41 -21.32 -9.61 -4.26
N SER A 42 -21.90 -10.49 -3.45
CA SER A 42 -21.74 -10.44 -1.97
C SER A 42 -21.17 -11.73 -1.38
N THR A 43 -21.35 -12.85 -2.09
CA THR A 43 -20.92 -14.19 -1.69
C THR A 43 -19.63 -14.59 -2.40
N VAL A 44 -18.77 -15.33 -1.70
CA VAL A 44 -17.55 -15.89 -2.28
C VAL A 44 -17.87 -17.18 -3.02
N PRO A 45 -17.51 -17.34 -4.31
CA PRO A 45 -17.67 -18.59 -5.03
C PRO A 45 -16.88 -19.74 -4.36
N PRO A 46 -17.37 -20.99 -4.40
CA PRO A 46 -16.69 -22.13 -3.76
C PRO A 46 -15.24 -22.34 -4.23
N SER A 47 -14.95 -22.03 -5.50
CA SER A 47 -13.59 -22.08 -6.05
C SER A 47 -12.63 -21.12 -5.34
N LEU A 48 -13.09 -19.90 -5.08
CA LEU A 48 -12.30 -18.86 -4.41
C LEU A 48 -12.18 -19.16 -2.90
N GLN A 49 -13.21 -19.73 -2.28
CA GLN A 49 -13.14 -20.23 -0.90
C GLN A 49 -12.06 -21.31 -0.76
N GLY A 50 -12.03 -22.28 -1.68
CA GLY A 50 -11.04 -23.36 -1.69
C GLY A 50 -9.61 -22.86 -1.90
N ALA A 51 -9.42 -21.87 -2.79
CA ALA A 51 -8.11 -21.27 -3.02
C ALA A 51 -7.60 -20.49 -1.79
N ILE A 52 -8.47 -19.76 -1.10
CA ILE A 52 -8.14 -19.07 0.16
C ILE A 52 -7.79 -20.07 1.27
N ASP A 53 -8.51 -21.19 1.38
CA ASP A 53 -8.17 -22.25 2.35
C ASP A 53 -6.81 -22.89 2.04
N ALA A 54 -6.54 -23.19 0.76
CA ALA A 54 -5.27 -23.75 0.31
C ALA A 54 -4.09 -22.82 0.64
N LEU A 55 -4.23 -21.52 0.39
CA LEU A 55 -3.22 -20.51 0.75
C LEU A 55 -2.94 -20.52 2.26
N GLN A 56 -3.98 -20.57 3.09
CA GLN A 56 -3.83 -20.61 4.55
C GLN A 56 -3.13 -21.88 5.06
N ARG A 57 -3.42 -23.04 4.46
CA ARG A 57 -2.72 -24.29 4.79
C ARG A 57 -1.24 -24.23 4.40
N ARG A 58 -0.93 -23.68 3.22
CA ARG A 58 0.46 -23.52 2.74
C ARG A 58 1.29 -22.57 3.62
N LEU A 59 0.61 -21.64 4.32
CA LEU A 59 1.18 -20.77 5.36
C LEU A 59 1.34 -21.45 6.73
N GLY A 60 1.06 -22.75 6.83
CA GLY A 60 1.28 -23.54 8.05
C GLY A 60 0.22 -23.37 9.14
N ARG A 61 -0.97 -22.84 8.82
CA ARG A 61 -2.10 -22.89 9.78
C ARG A 61 -2.66 -24.31 9.84
N THR A 62 -2.40 -24.99 10.95
CA THR A 62 -2.96 -26.32 11.27
C THR A 62 -4.46 -26.29 11.57
N ASN A 63 -5.02 -25.11 11.86
CA ASN A 63 -6.45 -24.90 12.08
C ASN A 63 -6.88 -23.57 11.44
N PRO A 64 -7.11 -23.52 10.11
CA PRO A 64 -7.51 -22.29 9.44
C PRO A 64 -8.92 -21.86 9.91
N PRO A 65 -9.16 -20.54 10.10
CA PRO A 65 -10.52 -20.03 10.28
C PRO A 65 -11.43 -20.50 9.13
N VAL A 66 -12.71 -20.71 9.44
CA VAL A 66 -13.74 -21.14 8.48
C VAL A 66 -13.64 -20.33 7.19
N ALA A 67 -13.68 -21.03 6.05
CA ALA A 67 -13.57 -20.41 4.74
C ALA A 67 -14.59 -19.26 4.60
N PRO A 68 -14.16 -18.08 4.11
CA PRO A 68 -15.00 -16.89 4.13
C PRO A 68 -16.19 -17.08 3.17
N SER A 69 -17.41 -16.95 3.67
CA SER A 69 -18.62 -17.03 2.85
C SER A 69 -18.99 -15.70 2.18
N THR A 70 -18.46 -14.57 2.67
CA THR A 70 -18.70 -13.22 2.15
C THR A 70 -17.43 -12.60 1.56
N LEU A 71 -17.58 -11.80 0.49
CA LEU A 71 -16.43 -11.15 -0.16
C LEU A 71 -15.68 -10.21 0.80
N HIS A 72 -16.39 -9.60 1.74
CA HIS A 72 -15.77 -8.76 2.77
C HIS A 72 -14.84 -9.58 3.69
N ALA A 73 -15.31 -10.73 4.16
CA ALA A 73 -14.49 -11.62 4.98
C ALA A 73 -13.31 -12.21 4.18
N ALA A 74 -13.51 -12.50 2.89
CA ALA A 74 -12.44 -12.96 2.01
C ALA A 74 -11.35 -11.90 1.83
N HIS A 75 -11.76 -10.65 1.56
CA HIS A 75 -10.85 -9.52 1.44
C HIS A 75 -10.01 -9.32 2.70
N ASP A 76 -10.65 -9.25 3.87
CA ASP A 76 -9.94 -9.03 5.15
C ASP A 76 -8.95 -10.16 5.46
N LEU A 77 -9.29 -11.40 5.09
CA LEU A 77 -8.45 -12.56 5.32
C LEU A 77 -7.23 -12.58 4.38
N VAL A 78 -7.42 -12.31 3.08
CA VAL A 78 -6.32 -12.23 2.10
C VAL A 78 -5.40 -11.06 2.45
N PHE A 79 -5.96 -9.91 2.84
CA PHE A 79 -5.19 -8.75 3.27
C PHE A 79 -4.37 -9.05 4.54
N ALA A 80 -4.94 -9.75 5.53
CA ALA A 80 -4.20 -10.18 6.72
C ALA A 80 -3.06 -11.16 6.37
N VAL A 81 -3.21 -11.98 5.33
CA VAL A 81 -2.15 -12.85 4.81
C VAL A 81 -1.02 -12.01 4.21
N GLN A 82 -1.34 -11.05 3.32
CA GLN A 82 -0.34 -10.14 2.74
C GLN A 82 0.44 -9.39 3.82
N GLN A 83 -0.23 -8.86 4.85
CA GLN A 83 0.45 -8.17 5.95
C GLN A 83 1.47 -9.05 6.67
N ARG A 84 1.16 -10.33 6.87
CA ARG A 84 2.08 -11.29 7.50
C ARG A 84 3.26 -11.61 6.58
N LEU A 85 3.01 -11.82 5.29
CA LEU A 85 4.05 -12.06 4.30
C LEU A 85 4.98 -10.86 4.12
N MET A 86 4.45 -9.63 4.20
CA MET A 86 5.24 -8.40 4.20
C MET A 86 6.08 -8.27 5.49
N ALA A 87 5.50 -8.59 6.65
CA ALA A 87 6.22 -8.54 7.93
C ALA A 87 7.34 -9.60 8.04
N ALA A 88 7.26 -10.68 7.26
CA ALA A 88 8.25 -11.74 7.20
C ALA A 88 9.39 -11.46 6.18
N ASN A 89 9.39 -10.32 5.49
CA ASN A 89 10.41 -9.98 4.51
C ASN A 89 11.77 -9.67 5.19
N PRO A 90 12.82 -10.49 4.98
CA PRO A 90 14.14 -10.28 5.58
C PRO A 90 14.85 -9.04 5.03
N ASN A 91 14.51 -8.60 3.81
CA ASN A 91 15.05 -7.41 3.15
C ASN A 91 14.31 -6.12 3.53
N HIS A 92 13.26 -6.21 4.35
CA HIS A 92 12.59 -5.07 4.97
C HIS A 92 12.85 -5.08 6.48
N PRO A 93 14.09 -4.76 6.93
CA PRO A 93 14.34 -4.55 8.34
C PRO A 93 13.41 -3.41 8.77
N ARG A 94 12.61 -3.66 9.81
CA ARG A 94 11.54 -2.81 10.34
C ARG A 94 11.76 -1.31 10.08
N PRO A 95 10.71 -0.54 9.75
CA PRO A 95 10.85 0.90 9.49
C PRO A 95 11.64 1.57 10.63
N ASN A 96 12.74 2.23 10.25
CA ASN A 96 13.69 2.88 11.16
C ASN A 96 12.98 3.73 12.22
N ARG A 97 13.35 3.55 13.49
CA ARG A 97 13.02 4.48 14.57
C ARG A 97 14.00 5.65 14.53
N HIS A 98 13.52 6.84 14.19
CA HIS A 98 14.30 8.07 14.33
C HIS A 98 14.37 8.50 15.81
N HIS A 99 15.57 8.84 16.30
CA HIS A 99 15.76 9.36 17.67
C HIS A 99 15.01 10.70 17.83
N GLY A 100 14.05 10.75 18.76
CA GLY A 100 13.27 11.95 19.09
C GLY A 100 11.87 12.05 18.47
N ARG A 101 11.41 11.05 17.67
CA ARG A 101 10.04 11.01 17.12
C ARG A 101 9.48 9.57 17.18
N PRO A 102 8.24 9.33 17.62
CA PRO A 102 7.61 8.02 17.43
C PRO A 102 7.38 7.80 15.92
N GLY A 103 8.08 6.85 15.31
CA GLY A 103 7.89 6.51 13.89
C GLY A 103 6.49 5.95 13.60
N GLY A 104 5.96 6.23 12.41
CA GLY A 104 4.79 5.54 11.87
C GLY A 104 3.42 5.97 12.39
N GLN A 105 3.26 7.16 12.98
CA GLN A 105 1.91 7.63 13.30
C GLN A 105 1.20 8.13 12.02
N PRO A 106 0.11 7.47 11.58
CA PRO A 106 -0.68 7.94 10.46
C PRO A 106 -1.30 9.29 10.79
N VAL A 107 -1.30 10.22 9.84
CA VAL A 107 -2.09 11.45 10.00
C VAL A 107 -3.55 11.04 9.95
N MET A 108 -4.25 11.18 11.07
CA MET A 108 -5.65 10.78 11.18
C MET A 108 -6.54 12.00 10.94
N ALA A 109 -7.36 11.95 9.89
CA ALA A 109 -8.48 12.86 9.75
C ALA A 109 -9.66 12.33 10.57
N ARG A 110 -10.30 13.21 11.34
CA ARG A 110 -11.59 12.89 11.99
C ARG A 110 -12.69 12.94 10.94
N VAL A 111 -13.40 11.83 10.78
CA VAL A 111 -14.63 11.70 10.01
C VAL A 111 -15.81 11.94 10.96
N HIS A 112 -16.95 12.37 10.40
CA HIS A 112 -18.21 12.53 11.12
C HIS A 112 -18.55 11.30 11.98
N ASN A 113 -19.12 11.53 13.18
CA ASN A 113 -19.41 10.50 14.21
C ASN A 113 -18.18 9.77 14.78
N GLY A 114 -17.02 10.41 14.86
CA GLY A 114 -15.86 9.90 15.61
C GLY A 114 -15.06 8.80 14.91
N LYS A 115 -15.38 8.46 13.66
CA LYS A 115 -14.53 7.57 12.85
C LYS A 115 -13.24 8.30 12.45
N LEU A 116 -12.14 7.56 12.33
CA LEU A 116 -10.85 8.11 11.93
C LEU A 116 -10.45 7.57 10.56
N TRP A 117 -9.91 8.44 9.70
CA TRP A 117 -9.38 8.09 8.38
C TRP A 117 -7.87 8.31 8.35
N LYS A 118 -7.12 7.30 7.92
CA LYS A 118 -5.66 7.39 7.75
C LYS A 118 -5.33 8.11 6.45
N LEU A 119 -4.85 9.34 6.54
CA LEU A 119 -4.31 10.10 5.42
C LEU A 119 -2.95 9.53 5.00
N LEU A 120 -2.70 9.56 3.69
CA LEU A 120 -1.38 9.32 3.14
C LEU A 120 -0.54 10.60 3.21
N THR A 121 0.76 10.42 3.32
CA THR A 121 1.75 11.49 3.30
C THR A 121 2.86 11.09 2.34
N LEU A 122 3.42 12.04 1.60
CA LEU A 122 4.54 11.76 0.72
C LEU A 122 5.74 11.21 1.50
N PRO A 123 6.55 10.33 0.87
CA PRO A 123 7.80 9.89 1.47
C PRO A 123 8.74 11.08 1.72
N PRO A 124 9.49 11.11 2.83
CA PRO A 124 10.47 12.16 3.07
C PRO A 124 11.54 12.13 1.95
N PRO A 125 12.07 13.29 1.53
CA PRO A 125 13.15 13.34 0.55
C PRO A 125 14.37 12.58 1.05
N ASN A 126 14.92 11.68 0.24
CA ASN A 126 16.26 11.16 0.45
C ASN A 126 17.29 12.26 0.14
N SER A 127 18.53 12.11 0.61
CA SER A 127 19.57 13.15 0.50
C SER A 127 19.93 13.52 -0.94
N VAL A 128 19.55 12.68 -1.91
CA VAL A 128 19.88 12.84 -3.33
C VAL A 128 18.66 13.21 -4.19
N ALA A 129 17.43 12.95 -3.72
CA ALA A 129 16.19 13.07 -4.51
C ALA A 129 16.35 12.41 -5.88
N ASP A 130 16.70 11.12 -5.87
CA ASP A 130 16.90 10.29 -7.07
C ASP A 130 15.57 9.88 -7.72
N ASP A 131 15.67 9.28 -8.90
CA ASP A 131 14.52 8.87 -9.71
C ASP A 131 13.65 7.84 -8.98
N ASP A 132 14.25 6.92 -8.22
CA ASP A 132 13.54 5.93 -7.39
C ASP A 132 12.66 6.61 -6.33
N TRP A 133 13.16 7.68 -5.69
CA TRP A 133 12.35 8.45 -4.74
C TRP A 133 11.18 9.17 -5.43
N LEU A 134 11.38 9.68 -6.64
CA LEU A 134 10.31 10.29 -7.42
C LEU A 134 9.24 9.26 -7.81
N GLU A 135 9.63 8.05 -8.20
CA GLU A 135 8.70 6.95 -8.47
C GLU A 135 7.88 6.58 -7.22
N LEU A 136 8.47 6.61 -6.02
CA LEU A 136 7.76 6.41 -4.76
C LEU A 136 6.76 7.55 -4.46
N VAL A 137 7.12 8.80 -4.77
CA VAL A 137 6.20 9.95 -4.67
C VAL A 137 5.01 9.76 -5.61
N GLU A 138 5.27 9.39 -6.86
CA GLU A 138 4.23 9.14 -7.87
C GLU A 138 3.30 8.00 -7.46
N SER A 139 3.88 6.86 -7.06
CA SER A 139 3.15 5.71 -6.53
C SER A 139 2.28 6.08 -5.32
N THR A 140 2.73 7.00 -4.47
CA THR A 140 1.95 7.47 -3.31
C THR A 140 0.76 8.32 -3.71
N VAL A 141 0.92 9.17 -4.73
CA VAL A 141 -0.17 10.00 -5.28
C VAL A 141 -1.21 9.12 -5.98
N GLU A 142 -0.77 8.15 -6.78
CA GLU A 142 -1.64 7.17 -7.42
C GLU A 142 -2.41 6.36 -6.38
N ARG A 143 -1.74 5.93 -5.31
CA ARG A 143 -2.42 5.25 -4.20
C ARG A 143 -3.48 6.13 -3.51
N ALA A 144 -3.25 7.44 -3.41
CA ALA A 144 -4.23 8.36 -2.86
C ALA A 144 -5.46 8.49 -3.77
N TRP A 145 -5.25 8.52 -5.08
CA TRP A 145 -6.30 8.50 -6.09
C TRP A 145 -7.15 7.23 -5.98
N ASP A 146 -6.54 6.05 -5.92
CA ASP A 146 -7.25 4.77 -5.79
C ASP A 146 -8.14 4.74 -4.53
N ARG A 147 -7.60 5.23 -3.40
CA ARG A 147 -8.36 5.30 -2.14
C ARG A 147 -9.55 6.25 -2.24
N TRP A 148 -9.44 7.34 -3.01
CA TRP A 148 -10.58 8.21 -3.30
C TRP A 148 -11.61 7.51 -4.19
N CYS A 149 -11.19 6.87 -5.28
CA CYS A 149 -12.07 6.10 -6.17
C CYS A 149 -12.88 5.05 -5.38
N TYR A 150 -12.18 4.28 -4.53
CA TYR A 150 -12.81 3.31 -3.64
C TYR A 150 -13.81 3.96 -2.67
N ALA A 151 -13.43 5.05 -1.99
CA ALA A 151 -14.30 5.77 -1.07
C ALA A 151 -15.55 6.34 -1.77
N GLN A 152 -15.40 6.83 -3.00
CA GLN A 152 -16.48 7.36 -3.82
C GLN A 152 -17.47 6.26 -4.22
N GLN A 153 -16.98 5.13 -4.71
CA GLN A 153 -17.83 3.97 -5.02
C GLN A 153 -18.56 3.48 -3.77
N HIS A 154 -17.87 3.44 -2.62
CA HIS A 154 -18.48 3.07 -1.35
C HIS A 154 -19.57 4.06 -0.92
N ALA A 155 -19.38 5.37 -1.13
CA ALA A 155 -20.40 6.38 -0.87
C ALA A 155 -21.64 6.21 -1.75
N VAL A 156 -21.46 5.90 -3.05
CA VAL A 156 -22.57 5.60 -3.96
C VAL A 156 -23.35 4.37 -3.51
N ARG A 157 -22.66 3.29 -3.12
CA ARG A 157 -23.31 2.07 -2.59
C ARG A 157 -24.06 2.34 -1.29
N ALA A 158 -23.46 3.07 -0.36
CA ALA A 158 -24.10 3.48 0.89
C ALA A 158 -25.37 4.31 0.67
N ALA A 159 -25.36 5.21 -0.33
CA ALA A 159 -26.53 5.98 -0.73
C ALA A 159 -27.63 5.11 -1.33
N ARG A 160 -27.29 4.17 -2.22
CA ARG A 160 -28.26 3.23 -2.80
C ARG A 160 -28.90 2.33 -1.75
N ALA A 161 -28.10 1.79 -0.83
CA ALA A 161 -28.56 0.96 0.28
C ALA A 161 -29.25 1.75 1.40
N ARG A 162 -29.18 3.10 1.38
CA ARG A 162 -29.63 4.01 2.44
C ARG A 162 -29.01 3.71 3.81
N VAL A 163 -27.77 3.20 3.82
CA VAL A 163 -27.02 2.87 5.04
C VAL A 163 -25.93 3.91 5.26
N ARG A 164 -26.14 4.83 6.20
CA ARG A 164 -25.19 5.87 6.62
C ARG A 164 -24.44 6.60 5.47
N PRO A 165 -25.14 7.06 4.42
CA PRO A 165 -24.51 7.71 3.26
C PRO A 165 -23.71 8.96 3.65
N GLU A 166 -24.11 9.67 4.71
CA GLU A 166 -23.44 10.86 5.21
C GLU A 166 -21.99 10.58 5.66
N VAL A 167 -21.76 9.41 6.29
CA VAL A 167 -20.42 9.02 6.74
C VAL A 167 -19.56 8.63 5.55
N ALA A 168 -20.10 7.85 4.62
CA ALA A 168 -19.34 7.40 3.44
C ALA A 168 -18.99 8.59 2.52
N LEU A 169 -19.89 9.55 2.36
CA LEU A 169 -19.61 10.81 1.64
C LEU A 169 -18.54 11.65 2.35
N ALA A 170 -18.55 11.72 3.67
CA ALA A 170 -17.51 12.44 4.42
C ALA A 170 -16.13 11.80 4.21
N VAL A 171 -16.04 10.46 4.18
CA VAL A 171 -14.79 9.75 3.85
C VAL A 171 -14.33 10.06 2.43
N ALA A 172 -15.23 10.01 1.45
CA ALA A 172 -14.90 10.32 0.05
C ALA A 172 -14.36 11.74 -0.11
N ARG A 173 -14.95 12.73 0.57
CA ARG A 173 -14.46 14.12 0.57
C ARG A 173 -13.07 14.24 1.19
N ILE A 174 -12.82 13.58 2.32
CA ILE A 174 -11.50 13.60 2.97
C ILE A 174 -10.45 12.93 2.08
N ALA A 175 -10.79 11.81 1.43
CA ALA A 175 -9.88 11.12 0.51
C ALA A 175 -9.56 11.98 -0.72
N TRP A 176 -10.56 12.70 -1.26
CA TRP A 176 -10.36 13.66 -2.35
C TRP A 176 -9.37 14.77 -1.97
N SER A 177 -9.59 15.40 -0.80
CA SER A 177 -8.69 16.44 -0.29
C SER A 177 -7.27 15.92 -0.13
N ASN A 178 -7.09 14.72 0.42
CA ASN A 178 -5.76 14.12 0.58
C ASN A 178 -5.07 13.87 -0.75
N TYR A 179 -5.77 13.30 -1.73
CA TYR A 179 -5.25 13.12 -3.09
C TYR A 179 -4.81 14.46 -3.69
N TRP A 180 -5.69 15.47 -3.64
CA TRP A 180 -5.41 16.76 -4.24
C TRP A 180 -4.21 17.46 -3.60
N GLU A 181 -4.10 17.42 -2.28
CA GLU A 181 -2.94 17.97 -1.54
C GLU A 181 -1.63 17.28 -1.96
N LEU A 182 -1.62 15.94 -2.01
CA LEU A 182 -0.43 15.18 -2.41
C LEU A 182 -0.06 15.42 -3.88
N GLN A 183 -1.05 15.58 -4.76
CA GLN A 183 -0.83 15.91 -6.16
C GLN A 183 -0.23 17.30 -6.34
N GLN A 184 -0.68 18.28 -5.57
CA GLN A 184 -0.11 19.64 -5.60
C GLN A 184 1.32 19.65 -5.03
N GLU A 185 1.55 18.90 -3.95
CA GLU A 185 2.88 18.77 -3.34
C GLU A 185 3.88 18.06 -4.27
N SER A 186 3.46 17.00 -4.97
CA SER A 186 4.31 16.30 -5.94
C SER A 186 4.67 17.18 -7.14
N LEU A 187 3.73 17.97 -7.66
CA LEU A 187 4.00 18.95 -8.72
C LEU A 187 4.99 20.02 -8.27
N ALA A 188 4.86 20.51 -7.04
CA ALA A 188 5.80 21.48 -6.47
C ALA A 188 7.22 20.90 -6.27
N ILE A 189 7.33 19.62 -5.92
CA ILE A 189 8.60 18.89 -5.85
C ILE A 189 9.24 18.82 -7.25
N ARG A 190 8.49 18.36 -8.26
CA ARG A 190 8.98 18.26 -9.64
C ARG A 190 9.44 19.60 -10.19
N TYR A 191 8.68 20.68 -9.93
CA TYR A 191 9.07 22.03 -10.35
C TYR A 191 10.40 22.48 -9.73
N ARG A 192 10.59 22.26 -8.42
CA ARG A 192 11.83 22.60 -7.72
C ARG A 192 13.04 21.82 -8.25
N LEU A 193 12.87 20.54 -8.53
CA LEU A 193 13.94 19.71 -9.09
C LEU A 193 14.29 20.10 -10.53
N GLY A 194 13.28 20.39 -11.35
CA GLY A 194 13.47 20.93 -12.70
C GLY A 194 14.21 22.26 -12.71
N ALA A 195 13.83 23.20 -11.83
CA ALA A 195 14.51 24.48 -11.67
C ALA A 195 15.98 24.33 -11.22
N ARG A 196 16.26 23.37 -10.32
CA ARG A 196 17.63 23.06 -9.86
C ARG A 196 18.48 22.47 -10.98
N ALA A 197 17.94 21.56 -11.79
CA ALA A 197 18.64 20.99 -12.94
C ALA A 197 19.01 22.06 -13.99
N LEU A 198 18.10 23.01 -14.25
CA LEU A 198 18.34 24.14 -15.15
C LEU A 198 19.40 25.10 -14.61
N SER A 199 19.38 25.40 -13.31
CA SER A 199 20.36 26.29 -12.66
C SER A 199 21.78 25.69 -12.66
N THR A 200 21.92 24.39 -12.44
CA THR A 200 23.21 23.68 -12.53
C THR A 200 23.77 23.66 -13.96
N ARG A 201 22.89 23.56 -14.98
CA ARG A 201 23.31 23.62 -16.40
C ARG A 201 23.71 25.02 -16.86
N ALA A 202 23.15 26.09 -16.26
CA ALA A 202 23.50 27.47 -16.61
C ALA A 202 24.81 27.96 -15.95
N GLY A 203 25.38 27.21 -14.99
CA GLY A 203 26.52 27.61 -14.17
C GLY A 203 27.88 27.02 -14.59
N GLY A 204 28.31 27.14 -15.84
CA GLY A 204 29.69 26.78 -16.20
C GLY A 204 30.26 27.50 -17.43
N PRO A 205 31.60 27.66 -17.54
CA PRO A 205 32.56 28.14 -16.54
C PRO A 205 32.79 29.66 -16.68
N ALA A 206 33.15 30.33 -15.58
CA ALA A 206 33.66 31.70 -15.63
C ALA A 206 34.98 31.73 -16.43
N VAL A 207 34.99 32.52 -17.51
CA VAL A 207 36.16 32.83 -18.32
C VAL A 207 37.26 33.40 -17.41
N PRO A 208 38.49 32.86 -17.41
CA PRO A 208 39.58 33.45 -16.65
C PRO A 208 39.99 34.76 -17.33
N ARG A 209 39.78 35.90 -16.66
CA ARG A 209 40.36 37.18 -17.08
C ARG A 209 41.87 37.11 -16.92
N ARG A 210 42.60 37.24 -18.03
CA ARG A 210 43.97 37.73 -18.08
C ARG A 210 43.95 39.19 -18.50
#